data_AF-A0AA38XRB4-F1
#
_entry.id   AF-A0AA38XRB4-F1
#
_cell.length_a   1.000
_cell.length_b   1.000
_cell.length_c   1.000
_cell.angle_alpha   90.00
_cell.angle_beta   90.00
_cell.angle_gamma   90.00
#
_symmetry.space_group_name_H-M   'P 1'
#
loop_
_entity.id
_entity.type
_entity.pdbx_description
1 polymer ?
#
loop_
_entity_poly.entity_id
_entity_poly.type
_entity_poly.pdbx_seq_one_letter_code
_entity_poly.pdbx_strand_id
1 'polypeptide(L)'
;MRYKASPYNFSDPESLEWCILDDHYRQELDRRPYVSLSHDRQTAIENNSLAENAPSRSSTAASTSERSKTTKERSKIFDDDKDLEFDEVPSDEEDAEIPEGSLFDYNIPGVLTKEEVKHLDLDHWRLVVRNSLVELEDIRGWEDWEIDKPDTIKGIAAELIAATGPKLLENSALVLF
;
A
#
# COMPACT_ATOMS: atom_id res chain seq x y z
N MET A 1 16.34 -18.02 -7.13
CA MET A 1 16.14 -17.30 -5.86
C MET A 1 14.77 -17.68 -5.32
N ARG A 2 14.70 -18.28 -4.12
CA ARG A 2 13.42 -18.52 -3.43
C ARG A 2 13.24 -17.36 -2.45
N TYR A 3 12.41 -16.39 -2.81
CA TYR A 3 12.01 -15.30 -1.91
C TYR A 3 11.22 -15.89 -0.73
N LYS A 4 11.70 -15.61 0.49
CA LYS A 4 11.10 -16.06 1.76
C LYS A 4 10.48 -14.86 2.49
N ALA A 5 9.16 -14.70 2.40
CA ALA A 5 8.35 -13.89 3.33
C ALA A 5 6.86 -14.09 2.99
N SER A 6 6.12 -14.91 3.75
CA SER A 6 4.65 -14.93 3.66
C SER A 6 4.07 -14.07 4.79
N PRO A 7 2.98 -13.30 4.59
CA PRO A 7 2.21 -13.08 3.35
C PRO A 7 2.65 -11.81 2.60
N TYR A 8 2.74 -11.89 1.27
CA TYR A 8 3.00 -10.74 0.40
C TYR A 8 1.68 -10.08 0.05
N ASN A 9 1.47 -8.83 0.49
CA ASN A 9 0.41 -7.98 -0.07
C ASN A 9 1.02 -7.10 -1.16
N PHE A 10 0.31 -6.94 -2.27
CA PHE A 10 0.71 -6.12 -3.41
C PHE A 10 -0.39 -5.09 -3.67
N SER A 11 0.00 -3.83 -3.87
CA SER A 11 -0.95 -2.75 -4.15
C SER A 11 -1.36 -2.80 -5.62
N ASP A 12 -2.66 -2.84 -5.87
CA ASP A 12 -3.22 -2.83 -7.22
C ASP A 12 -3.06 -1.42 -7.85
N PRO A 13 -2.45 -1.29 -9.05
CA PRO A 13 -2.12 0.02 -9.62
C PRO A 13 -3.32 0.92 -9.93
N GLU A 14 -4.53 0.38 -10.07
CA GLU A 14 -5.72 1.18 -10.41
C GLU A 14 -6.56 1.55 -9.20
N SER A 15 -6.75 0.61 -8.27
CA SER A 15 -7.61 0.80 -7.09
C SER A 15 -6.84 1.25 -5.84
N LEU A 16 -5.52 1.09 -5.84
CA LEU A 16 -4.64 1.27 -4.67
C LEU A 16 -5.02 0.36 -3.49
N GLU A 17 -5.81 -0.69 -3.75
CA GLU A 17 -6.15 -1.68 -2.73
C GLU A 17 -5.01 -2.67 -2.55
N TRP A 18 -4.71 -2.98 -1.29
CA TRP A 18 -3.74 -4.01 -0.92
C TRP A 18 -4.35 -5.40 -1.11
N CYS A 19 -3.97 -6.07 -2.19
CA CYS A 19 -4.40 -7.43 -2.53
C CYS A 19 -3.38 -8.48 -2.07
N ILE A 20 -3.84 -9.66 -1.69
CA ILE A 20 -2.96 -10.78 -1.33
C ILE A 20 -2.32 -11.34 -2.61
N LEU A 21 -1.01 -11.54 -2.60
CA LEU A 21 -0.26 -12.12 -3.71
C LEU A 21 -0.38 -13.65 -3.71
N ASP A 22 -1.55 -14.13 -4.11
CA ASP A 22 -1.83 -15.55 -4.28
C ASP A 22 -1.13 -16.14 -5.51
N ASP A 23 -1.02 -17.47 -5.58
CA ASP A 23 -0.43 -18.17 -6.72
C ASP A 23 -1.13 -17.83 -8.05
N HIS A 24 -2.43 -17.55 -8.01
CA HIS A 24 -3.18 -17.09 -9.18
C HIS A 24 -2.70 -15.72 -9.67
N TYR A 25 -2.53 -14.76 -8.75
CA TYR A 25 -2.10 -13.41 -9.12
C TYR A 25 -0.67 -13.42 -9.69
N ARG A 26 0.20 -14.26 -9.12
CA ARG A 26 1.55 -14.48 -9.66
C ARG A 26 1.53 -15.01 -11.09
N GLN A 27 0.64 -15.97 -11.39
CA GLN A 27 0.52 -16.52 -12.74
C GLN A 27 0.02 -15.49 -13.76
N GLU A 28 -0.89 -14.59 -13.36
CA GLU A 28 -1.33 -13.51 -14.25
C GLU A 28 -0.21 -12.50 -14.50
N LEU A 29 0.59 -12.14 -13.48
CA LEU A 29 1.76 -11.27 -13.62
C LEU A 29 2.86 -11.91 -14.50
N ASP A 30 3.04 -13.22 -14.44
CA ASP A 30 3.97 -13.93 -15.33
C ASP A 30 3.47 -13.94 -16.79
N ARG A 31 2.15 -13.88 -17.01
CA ARG A 31 1.56 -13.88 -18.36
C ARG A 31 1.51 -12.52 -19.00
N ARG A 32 1.21 -11.48 -18.22
CA ARG A 32 0.93 -10.13 -18.75
C ARG A 32 1.87 -9.12 -18.11
N PRO A 33 2.38 -8.16 -18.89
CA PRO A 33 3.21 -7.08 -18.34
C PRO A 33 2.45 -6.13 -17.41
N TYR A 34 1.12 -6.14 -17.46
CA TYR A 34 0.24 -5.29 -16.65
C TYR A 34 -0.97 -6.10 -16.18
N VAL A 35 -1.24 -6.08 -14.87
CA VAL A 35 -2.35 -6.80 -14.23
C VAL A 35 -2.94 -5.96 -13.10
N SER A 36 -4.25 -5.72 -13.17
CA SER A 36 -5.06 -5.14 -12.09
C SER A 36 -6.24 -6.05 -11.79
N LEU A 37 -6.36 -6.49 -10.54
CA LEU A 37 -7.44 -7.40 -10.11
C LEU A 37 -8.80 -6.69 -10.07
N SER A 38 -8.81 -5.40 -9.77
CA SER A 38 -10.03 -4.58 -9.78
C SER A 38 -10.56 -4.41 -11.19
N HIS A 39 -9.68 -4.13 -12.15
CA HIS A 39 -10.00 -4.09 -13.57
C HIS A 39 -10.53 -5.43 -14.09
N ASP A 40 -9.87 -6.53 -13.74
CA ASP A 40 -10.31 -7.87 -14.14
C ASP A 40 -11.69 -8.23 -13.55
N ARG A 41 -11.99 -7.79 -12.31
CA ARG A 41 -13.32 -7.95 -11.71
C ARG A 41 -14.37 -7.13 -12.45
N GLN A 42 -14.06 -5.88 -12.80
CA GLN A 42 -14.99 -4.99 -13.47
C GLN A 42 -15.31 -5.45 -14.89
N THR A 43 -14.29 -5.86 -15.64
CA THR A 43 -14.48 -6.45 -16.98
C THR A 43 -15.21 -7.79 -16.93
N ALA A 44 -15.02 -8.61 -15.89
CA ALA A 44 -15.80 -9.84 -15.70
C ALA A 44 -17.28 -9.54 -15.44
N ILE A 45 -17.60 -8.50 -14.66
CA ILE A 45 -18.98 -8.06 -14.41
C ILE A 45 -19.62 -7.54 -15.71
N GLU A 46 -18.91 -6.69 -16.45
CA GLU A 46 -19.37 -6.17 -17.74
C GLU A 46 -19.62 -7.29 -18.75
N ASN A 47 -18.68 -8.21 -18.92
CA ASN A 47 -18.83 -9.36 -19.81
C ASN A 47 -19.95 -10.30 -19.37
N ASN A 48 -20.17 -10.48 -18.07
CA ASN A 48 -21.28 -11.30 -17.57
C ASN A 48 -22.64 -10.62 -17.77
N SER A 49 -22.71 -9.29 -17.65
CA SER A 49 -23.92 -8.51 -17.97
C SER A 49 -24.27 -8.52 -19.46
N LEU A 50 -23.27 -8.69 -20.33
CA LEU A 50 -23.45 -8.84 -21.78
C LEU A 50 -23.79 -10.29 -22.18
N ALA A 51 -23.55 -11.27 -21.32
CA ALA A 51 -23.70 -12.70 -21.60
C ALA A 51 -25.13 -13.26 -21.45
N GLU A 52 -26.11 -12.47 -20.98
CA GLU A 52 -27.53 -12.90 -20.95
C GLU A 52 -28.24 -12.77 -22.30
N ASN A 53 -27.57 -12.33 -23.39
CA ASN A 53 -28.18 -12.31 -24.72
C ASN A 53 -27.23 -12.79 -25.85
N ALA A 54 -27.54 -13.99 -26.35
CA ALA A 54 -27.25 -14.56 -27.68
C ALA A 54 -26.10 -15.58 -27.82
N PRO A 55 -26.21 -16.54 -28.77
CA PRO A 55 -25.70 -17.90 -28.63
C PRO A 55 -24.39 -18.22 -29.37
N SER A 56 -23.79 -19.32 -28.94
CA SER A 56 -22.63 -20.09 -29.42
C SER A 56 -22.31 -20.00 -30.92
N ARG A 57 -21.09 -19.58 -31.27
CA ARG A 57 -20.34 -20.07 -32.45
C ARG A 57 -18.84 -20.18 -32.17
N SER A 58 -18.33 -21.37 -32.43
CA SER A 58 -16.92 -21.76 -32.47
C SER A 58 -16.17 -21.18 -33.68
N SER A 59 -14.84 -21.16 -33.53
CA SER A 59 -13.78 -21.46 -34.51
C SER A 59 -12.85 -20.32 -34.97
N THR A 60 -11.59 -20.43 -34.51
CA THR A 60 -10.35 -20.55 -35.29
C THR A 60 -9.80 -19.35 -36.08
N ALA A 61 -8.58 -18.91 -35.69
CA ALA A 61 -7.41 -18.51 -36.49
C ALA A 61 -6.51 -17.61 -35.62
N ALA A 62 -5.18 -17.55 -35.68
CA ALA A 62 -4.14 -18.30 -36.36
C ALA A 62 -2.81 -17.98 -35.62
N SER A 63 -1.88 -18.92 -35.70
CA SER A 63 -0.53 -18.91 -35.15
C SER A 63 0.41 -17.90 -35.83
N THR A 64 1.18 -17.16 -35.04
CA THR A 64 2.51 -16.66 -35.44
C THR A 64 3.48 -16.86 -34.27
N SER A 65 4.17 -18.02 -34.24
CA SER A 65 5.21 -18.29 -33.24
C SER A 65 6.54 -17.71 -33.73
N GLU A 66 6.85 -16.47 -33.33
CA GLU A 66 8.23 -16.03 -33.31
C GLU A 66 8.87 -16.57 -32.03
N ARG A 67 9.80 -17.52 -32.21
CA ARG A 67 10.49 -18.25 -31.16
C ARG A 67 11.33 -17.28 -30.31
N SER A 68 10.74 -16.76 -29.24
CA SER A 68 11.44 -15.99 -28.21
C SER A 68 12.56 -16.84 -27.62
N LYS A 69 13.79 -16.33 -27.69
CA LYS A 69 14.99 -17.00 -27.20
C LYS A 69 14.82 -17.34 -25.72
N THR A 70 14.89 -18.62 -25.42
CA THR A 70 14.81 -19.14 -24.05
C THR A 70 15.96 -18.59 -23.21
N THR A 71 15.73 -18.48 -21.90
CA THR A 71 16.64 -18.01 -20.82
C THR A 71 18.05 -18.61 -20.82
N LYS A 72 18.30 -19.68 -21.59
CA LYS A 72 19.60 -20.36 -21.72
C LYS A 72 20.58 -19.67 -22.69
N GLU A 73 20.11 -18.85 -23.64
CA GLU A 73 21.02 -18.09 -24.53
C GLU A 73 21.50 -16.78 -23.91
N ARG A 74 20.73 -16.18 -22.99
CA ARG A 74 21.14 -14.94 -22.29
C ARG A 74 22.29 -15.18 -21.28
N SER A 75 22.50 -16.43 -20.87
CA SER A 75 23.53 -16.82 -19.90
C SER A 75 24.97 -16.66 -20.42
N LYS A 76 25.18 -16.70 -21.74
CA LYS A 76 26.53 -16.61 -22.34
C LYS A 76 27.10 -15.19 -22.40
N ILE A 77 26.34 -14.18 -21.98
CA ILE A 77 26.78 -12.78 -21.96
C ILE A 77 27.51 -12.45 -20.64
N PHE A 78 27.44 -13.34 -19.65
CA PHE A 78 27.95 -13.11 -18.29
C PHE A 78 29.20 -13.95 -17.95
N ASP A 79 29.86 -14.55 -18.95
CA ASP A 79 31.09 -15.36 -18.77
C ASP A 79 32.38 -14.51 -18.76
N ASP A 80 32.27 -13.18 -18.82
CA ASP A 80 33.41 -12.29 -18.60
C ASP A 80 33.41 -11.93 -17.10
N ASP A 81 34.35 -12.54 -16.35
CA ASP A 81 34.74 -12.21 -14.98
C ASP A 81 35.30 -10.77 -14.91
N LYS A 82 34.47 -9.80 -15.28
CA LYS A 82 34.68 -8.42 -14.90
C LYS A 82 34.14 -8.29 -13.50
N ASP A 83 35.04 -7.99 -12.58
CA ASP A 83 34.73 -7.50 -11.24
C ASP A 83 33.51 -6.58 -11.34
N LEU A 84 32.35 -7.10 -10.94
CA LEU A 84 31.15 -6.32 -10.73
C LEU A 84 31.36 -5.58 -9.41
N GLU A 85 32.37 -4.71 -9.36
CA GLU A 85 32.25 -3.52 -8.55
C GLU A 85 30.99 -2.84 -9.09
N PHE A 86 29.90 -2.98 -8.34
CA PHE A 86 28.79 -2.05 -8.47
C PHE A 86 29.44 -0.70 -8.22
N ASP A 87 29.76 0.01 -9.30
CA ASP A 87 29.87 1.45 -9.24
C ASP A 87 28.53 1.88 -8.64
N GLU A 88 28.53 2.13 -7.33
CA GLU A 88 27.47 2.89 -6.68
C GLU A 88 27.46 4.20 -7.47
N VAL A 89 26.61 4.23 -8.50
CA VAL A 89 26.21 5.49 -9.09
C VAL A 89 25.77 6.33 -7.90
N PRO A 90 26.43 7.48 -7.63
CA PRO A 90 25.94 8.35 -6.59
C PRO A 90 24.48 8.59 -6.96
N SER A 91 23.59 8.11 -6.11
CA SER A 91 22.18 8.41 -6.28
C SER A 91 22.10 9.91 -6.07
N ASP A 92 21.96 10.66 -7.17
CA ASP A 92 21.61 12.08 -7.12
C ASP A 92 20.18 12.28 -6.54
N GLU A 93 19.52 11.20 -6.08
CA GLU A 93 18.51 11.28 -5.03
C GLU A 93 19.21 11.72 -3.74
N GLU A 94 19.63 12.98 -3.70
CA GLU A 94 19.68 13.73 -2.44
C GLU A 94 18.42 13.35 -1.69
N ASP A 95 18.56 12.86 -0.45
CA ASP A 95 17.48 12.62 0.50
C ASP A 95 16.46 13.75 0.34
N ALA A 96 15.40 13.52 -0.43
CA ALA A 96 14.40 14.52 -0.68
C ALA A 96 13.66 14.64 0.64
N GLU A 97 14.07 15.60 1.47
CA GLU A 97 13.46 15.87 2.76
C GLU A 97 11.95 15.94 2.54
N ILE A 98 11.22 15.05 3.21
CA ILE A 98 9.77 15.08 3.18
C ILE A 98 9.38 16.48 3.68
N PRO A 99 8.63 17.27 2.89
CA PRO A 99 8.24 18.61 3.31
C PRO A 99 7.62 18.55 4.70
N GLU A 100 7.82 19.56 5.54
CA GLU A 100 7.11 19.63 6.82
C GLU A 100 5.61 19.85 6.57
N GLY A 101 4.76 19.09 7.26
CA GLY A 101 3.31 19.12 7.05
C GLY A 101 2.59 18.01 7.83
N SER A 102 1.27 17.96 7.72
CA SER A 102 0.47 16.92 8.38
C SER A 102 0.43 15.66 7.52
N LEU A 103 0.36 14.49 8.17
CA LEU A 103 0.22 13.21 7.48
C LEU A 103 -0.96 13.20 6.49
N PHE A 104 -2.03 13.94 6.79
CA PHE A 104 -3.23 14.03 5.97
C PHE A 104 -3.00 14.71 4.60
N ASP A 105 -1.94 15.51 4.45
CA ASP A 105 -1.65 16.26 3.23
C ASP A 105 -0.97 15.41 2.13
N TYR A 106 -0.37 14.27 2.50
CA TYR A 106 0.44 13.45 1.58
C TYR A 106 -0.34 12.37 0.82
N ASN A 107 -1.67 12.29 0.99
CA ASN A 107 -2.55 11.32 0.33
C ASN A 107 -2.00 9.87 0.33
N ILE A 108 -1.48 9.42 1.48
CA ILE A 108 -0.83 8.11 1.61
C ILE A 108 -1.88 7.00 1.56
N PRO A 109 -1.78 6.03 0.62
CA PRO A 109 -2.73 4.92 0.55
C PRO A 109 -2.74 4.08 1.83
N GLY A 110 -3.95 3.80 2.33
CA GLY A 110 -4.16 3.00 3.54
C GLY A 110 -4.13 3.79 4.86
N VAL A 111 -3.86 5.09 4.81
CA VAL A 111 -4.03 6.01 5.96
C VAL A 111 -5.46 6.55 5.94
N LEU A 112 -6.10 6.62 7.12
CA LEU A 112 -7.45 7.19 7.25
C LEU A 112 -7.45 8.68 6.89
N THR A 113 -8.54 9.14 6.28
CA THR A 113 -8.69 10.58 6.01
C THR A 113 -9.00 11.35 7.29
N LYS A 114 -8.78 12.67 7.25
CA LYS A 114 -9.14 13.59 8.33
C LYS A 114 -10.59 13.42 8.79
N GLU A 115 -11.52 13.26 7.85
CA GLU A 115 -12.94 13.09 8.14
C GLU A 115 -13.23 11.77 8.86
N GLU A 116 -12.58 10.69 8.43
CA GLU A 116 -12.71 9.38 9.07
C GLU A 116 -12.20 9.39 10.50
N VAL A 117 -11.06 10.06 10.75
CA VAL A 117 -10.50 10.20 12.10
C VAL A 117 -11.39 11.02 13.02
N LYS A 118 -12.09 12.05 12.51
CA LYS A 118 -13.06 12.82 13.30
C LYS A 118 -14.25 12.00 13.80
N HIS A 119 -14.55 10.88 13.14
CA HIS A 119 -15.60 9.98 13.59
C HIS A 119 -15.14 9.01 14.69
N LEU A 120 -13.85 8.98 15.00
CA LEU A 120 -13.28 8.15 16.05
C LEU A 120 -13.29 8.89 17.39
N ASP A 121 -13.47 8.11 18.46
CA ASP A 121 -13.40 8.59 19.83
C ASP A 121 -11.94 8.67 20.29
N LEU A 122 -11.29 9.79 19.97
CA LEU A 122 -9.95 10.09 20.44
C LEU A 122 -9.95 10.58 21.90
N ASP A 123 -11.09 11.08 22.38
CA ASP A 123 -11.22 11.77 23.66
C ASP A 123 -10.89 10.83 24.85
N HIS A 124 -11.35 9.59 24.76
CA HIS A 124 -11.12 8.57 25.80
C HIS A 124 -9.84 7.76 25.61
N TRP A 125 -9.02 8.07 24.61
CA TRP A 125 -7.74 7.39 24.46
C TRP A 125 -6.81 7.81 25.61
N ARG A 126 -5.95 6.88 26.06
CA ARG A 126 -5.16 7.07 27.28
C ARG A 126 -3.78 7.58 26.93
N LEU A 127 -3.34 8.65 27.58
CA LEU A 127 -1.97 9.16 27.57
C LEU A 127 -1.22 8.67 28.81
N VAL A 128 0.00 8.14 28.61
CA VAL A 128 0.92 7.81 29.69
C VAL A 128 1.70 9.05 30.09
N VAL A 129 1.48 9.51 31.32
CA VAL A 129 2.24 10.62 31.93
C VAL A 129 2.95 10.10 33.17
N ARG A 130 4.28 9.97 33.08
CA ARG A 130 5.14 9.39 34.12
C ARG A 130 4.74 7.94 34.46
N ASN A 131 3.87 7.77 35.44
CA ASN A 131 3.38 6.46 35.91
C ASN A 131 1.85 6.42 36.02
N SER A 132 1.16 7.38 35.41
CA SER A 132 -0.30 7.48 35.42
C SER A 132 -0.85 7.45 34.00
N LEU A 133 -2.08 6.92 33.87
CA LEU A 133 -2.88 7.00 32.66
C LEU A 133 -3.89 8.14 32.83
N VAL A 134 -3.92 9.05 31.87
CA VAL A 134 -4.84 10.20 31.81
C VAL A 134 -5.59 10.10 30.49
N GLU A 135 -6.89 10.39 30.47
CA GLU A 135 -7.66 10.41 29.22
C GLU A 135 -7.32 11.68 28.43
N LEU A 136 -7.35 11.63 27.10
CA LEU A 136 -6.94 12.77 26.27
C LEU A 136 -7.87 13.98 26.47
N GLU A 137 -9.16 13.77 26.75
CA GLU A 137 -10.11 14.84 27.09
C GLU A 137 -9.74 15.65 28.34
N ASP A 138 -9.07 15.03 29.31
CA ASP A 138 -8.64 15.70 30.54
C ASP A 138 -7.47 16.68 30.32
N ILE A 139 -6.87 16.66 29.12
CA ILE A 139 -5.76 17.53 28.79
C ILE A 139 -6.26 18.95 28.55
N ARG A 140 -5.59 19.90 29.19
CA ARG A 140 -5.79 21.33 28.94
C ARG A 140 -5.67 21.67 27.46
N GLY A 141 -6.75 22.18 26.87
CA GLY A 141 -6.78 22.66 25.49
C GLY A 141 -7.09 21.58 24.45
N TRP A 142 -7.37 20.34 24.87
CA TRP A 142 -7.73 19.24 23.97
C TRP A 142 -8.90 19.56 23.04
N GLU A 143 -9.97 20.15 23.59
CA GLU A 143 -11.18 20.51 22.83
C GLU A 143 -10.89 21.53 21.72
N ASP A 144 -10.00 22.49 21.99
CA ASP A 144 -9.68 23.61 21.08
C ASP A 144 -8.67 23.25 19.99
N TRP A 145 -7.93 22.14 20.15
CA TRP A 145 -6.89 21.76 19.20
C TRP A 145 -7.45 21.15 17.91
N GLU A 146 -6.73 21.39 16.81
CA GLU A 146 -7.04 20.85 15.49
C GLU A 146 -6.25 19.56 15.25
N ILE A 147 -6.88 18.60 14.56
CA ILE A 147 -6.25 17.32 14.23
C ILE A 147 -5.20 17.41 13.11
N ASP A 148 -5.18 18.49 12.32
CA ASP A 148 -4.22 18.67 11.22
C ASP A 148 -2.91 19.32 11.66
N LYS A 149 -2.74 19.56 12.96
CA LYS A 149 -1.56 20.23 13.50
C LYS A 149 -0.65 19.21 14.16
N PRO A 150 0.42 18.73 13.48
CA PRO A 150 1.31 17.71 14.03
C PRO A 150 2.04 18.16 15.30
N ASP A 151 2.11 19.47 15.56
CA ASP A 151 2.75 20.03 16.77
C ASP A 151 1.91 19.87 18.04
N THR A 152 0.64 19.44 17.91
CA THR A 152 -0.28 19.29 19.05
C THR A 152 -0.49 17.82 19.40
N ILE A 153 -0.74 17.52 20.68
CA ILE A 153 -1.01 16.13 21.11
C ILE A 153 -2.20 15.54 20.35
N LYS A 154 -3.21 16.36 20.03
CA LYS A 154 -4.39 15.94 19.26
C LYS A 154 -4.05 15.61 17.80
N GLY A 155 -3.18 16.39 17.17
CA GLY A 155 -2.67 16.06 15.84
C GLY A 155 -1.81 14.80 15.85
N ILE A 156 -0.87 14.67 16.79
CA ILE A 156 -0.04 13.47 16.94
C ILE A 156 -0.92 12.22 17.14
N ALA A 157 -1.92 12.30 18.02
CA ALA A 157 -2.85 11.21 18.25
C ALA A 157 -3.67 10.88 16.99
N ALA A 158 -4.16 11.90 16.29
CA ALA A 158 -4.92 11.75 15.06
C ALA A 158 -4.10 11.08 13.95
N GLU A 159 -2.87 11.53 13.71
CA GLU A 159 -1.99 10.95 12.68
C GLU A 159 -1.58 9.52 13.02
N LEU A 160 -1.30 9.23 14.30
CA LEU A 160 -0.96 7.89 14.76
C LEU A 160 -2.12 6.92 14.52
N ILE A 161 -3.35 7.30 14.88
CA ILE A 161 -4.54 6.48 14.62
C ILE A 161 -4.86 6.40 13.13
N ALA A 162 -4.63 7.47 12.37
CA ALA A 162 -4.83 7.45 10.93
C ALA A 162 -3.95 6.40 10.24
N ALA A 163 -2.68 6.29 10.66
CA ALA A 163 -1.72 5.34 10.10
C ALA A 163 -1.90 3.90 10.62
N THR A 164 -2.32 3.73 11.88
CA THR A 164 -2.38 2.39 12.52
C THR A 164 -3.78 1.78 12.52
N GLY A 165 -4.82 2.60 12.40
CA GLY A 165 -6.22 2.22 12.40
C GLY A 165 -6.90 2.25 13.77
N PRO A 166 -8.25 2.19 13.79
CA PRO A 166 -9.07 2.47 14.97
C PRO A 166 -8.98 1.38 16.06
N LYS A 167 -8.56 0.17 15.71
CA LYS A 167 -8.41 -0.95 16.68
C LYS A 167 -7.41 -0.63 17.78
N LEU A 168 -6.50 0.31 17.54
CA LEU A 168 -5.51 0.70 18.53
C LEU A 168 -6.15 1.39 19.74
N LEU A 169 -7.31 2.04 19.59
CA LEU A 169 -7.96 2.81 20.67
C LEU A 169 -8.40 1.94 21.87
N GLU A 170 -8.71 0.66 21.66
CA GLU A 170 -9.34 -0.18 22.68
C GLU A 170 -8.41 -0.63 23.81
N ASN A 171 -7.17 -1.01 23.48
CA ASN A 171 -6.26 -1.70 24.41
C ASN A 171 -4.85 -1.11 24.39
N SER A 172 -4.72 0.17 24.09
CA SER A 172 -3.43 0.86 24.04
C SER A 172 -3.45 2.17 24.82
N ALA A 173 -2.26 2.72 25.00
CA ALA A 173 -2.05 4.06 25.50
C ALA A 173 -0.97 4.75 24.67
N LEU A 174 -1.15 6.05 24.45
CA LEU A 174 -0.20 6.92 23.78
C LEU A 174 0.92 7.30 24.75
N VAL A 175 2.17 7.31 24.27
CA VAL A 175 3.35 7.72 25.05
C VAL A 175 4.10 8.79 24.27
N LEU A 176 4.37 9.93 24.91
CA LEU A 176 5.17 11.03 24.36
C LEU A 176 6.53 11.06 25.05
N PHE A 177 7.60 11.25 24.27
CA PHE A 177 8.99 11.28 24.74
C PHE A 177 9.67 12.60 24.38
#